data_AF-A0A9D2DSB7-F1
#
_entry.id   AF-A0A9D2DSB7-F1
#
_cell.length_a   1.000
_cell.length_b   1.000
_cell.length_c   1.000
_cell.angle_alpha   90.00
_cell.angle_beta   90.00
_cell.angle_gamma   90.00
#
_symmetry.space_group_name_H-M   'P 1'
#
loop_
_entity.id
_entity.type
_entity.pdbx_description
1 polymer ?
#
loop_
_entity_poly.entity_id
_entity_poly.type
_entity_poly.pdbx_seq_one_letter_code
_entity_poly.pdbx_strand_id
1 'polypeptide(L)'
;MAFKIQTVQMKNYGNILKFECDRFSNINLIIGENSTGKTFILKALYSAVRSMEEYKRGDDVRSMCEILSEKLRWTFQVDRLGDLVKRSALDDLEFKIKTNGAEIGLEYQFSQSANTKVRNVKAPKMQKKGNSIFIPAKEVLSLFPVILKSREIDKSFGFDDTYYDLAKALRMIPPKEEEHCILTKIRKELKNVIQGRVDYDENTGKWYYKNDEGQKFAIGATAEGVKKISMMDRLFANGYING
;
A
#
# COMPACT_ATOMS: atom_id res chain seq x y z
N MET A 1 9.16 6.37 -18.56
CA MET A 1 8.89 7.37 -17.50
C MET A 1 8.34 6.67 -16.27
N ALA A 2 8.80 7.06 -15.08
CA ALA A 2 8.26 6.53 -13.82
C ALA A 2 6.80 6.96 -13.63
N PHE A 3 5.97 6.09 -13.06
CA PHE A 3 4.57 6.38 -12.78
C PHE A 3 4.43 7.56 -11.82
N LYS A 4 3.55 8.50 -12.13
CA LYS A 4 3.29 9.70 -11.33
C LYS A 4 1.80 10.04 -11.38
N ILE A 5 1.21 10.22 -10.20
CA ILE A 5 -0.13 10.78 -10.05
C ILE A 5 -0.05 12.26 -10.45
N GLN A 6 -0.96 12.74 -11.27
CA GLN A 6 -1.03 14.14 -11.69
C GLN A 6 -2.13 14.87 -10.94
N THR A 7 -3.35 14.31 -10.99
CA THR A 7 -4.51 14.89 -10.33
C THR A 7 -5.34 13.82 -9.64
N VAL A 8 -6.04 14.22 -8.58
CA VAL A 8 -6.96 13.40 -7.82
C VAL A 8 -8.19 14.23 -7.47
N GLN A 9 -9.37 13.67 -7.67
CA GLN A 9 -10.64 14.21 -7.22
C GLN A 9 -11.42 13.13 -6.48
N MET A 10 -11.98 13.46 -5.33
CA MET A 10 -12.82 12.58 -4.52
C MET A 10 -14.04 13.36 -4.03
N LYS A 11 -15.21 12.71 -4.02
CA LYS A 11 -16.45 13.25 -3.46
C LYS A 11 -17.16 12.16 -2.65
N ASN A 12 -17.76 12.55 -1.53
CA ASN A 12 -18.55 11.68 -0.64
C ASN A 12 -17.83 10.39 -0.22
N TYR A 13 -16.54 10.47 0.06
CA TYR A 13 -15.70 9.33 0.38
C TYR A 13 -15.45 9.23 1.89
N GLY A 14 -16.23 8.41 2.57
CA GLY A 14 -16.20 8.28 4.03
C GLY A 14 -16.59 9.58 4.71
N ASN A 15 -15.66 10.21 5.43
CA ASN A 15 -15.86 11.54 6.03
C ASN A 15 -15.49 12.70 5.09
N ILE A 16 -14.90 12.42 3.92
CA ILE A 16 -14.42 13.43 2.97
C ILE A 16 -15.57 13.82 2.04
N LEU A 17 -16.08 15.03 2.21
CA LEU A 17 -17.14 15.56 1.32
C LEU A 17 -16.59 15.85 -0.07
N LYS A 18 -15.43 16.52 -0.13
CA LYS A 18 -14.74 16.89 -1.37
C LYS A 18 -13.25 16.96 -1.11
N PHE A 19 -12.44 16.40 -2.00
CA PHE A 19 -10.99 16.55 -2.04
C PHE A 19 -10.53 16.68 -3.48
N GLU A 20 -9.77 17.73 -3.79
CA GLU A 20 -9.22 17.96 -5.13
C GLU A 20 -7.74 18.33 -4.98
N CYS A 21 -6.89 17.71 -5.78
CA CYS A 21 -5.47 18.01 -5.86
C CYS A 21 -5.03 17.93 -7.32
N ASP A 22 -4.68 19.08 -7.89
CA ASP A 22 -4.37 19.20 -9.32
C ASP A 22 -2.87 19.08 -9.64
N ARG A 23 -2.03 18.96 -8.61
CA ARG A 23 -0.58 18.83 -8.80
C ARG A 23 0.06 18.04 -7.68
N PHE A 24 0.58 16.86 -8.01
CA PHE A 24 1.48 16.11 -7.14
C PHE A 24 2.95 16.34 -7.51
N SER A 25 3.80 16.46 -6.48
CA SER A 25 5.26 16.40 -6.56
C SER A 25 5.76 14.99 -6.29
N ASN A 26 7.09 14.82 -6.27
CA ASN A 26 7.70 13.52 -5.93
C ASN A 26 7.51 13.18 -4.44
N ILE A 27 7.43 14.21 -3.59
CA ILE A 27 7.08 14.11 -2.17
C ILE A 27 5.86 15.01 -1.95
N ASN A 28 4.85 14.50 -1.27
CA ASN A 28 3.61 15.23 -0.97
C ASN A 28 3.31 15.08 0.51
N LEU A 29 3.02 16.18 1.19
CA LEU A 29 2.72 16.21 2.62
C LEU A 29 1.24 16.55 2.81
N ILE A 30 0.47 15.62 3.39
CA ILE A 30 -0.95 15.82 3.71
C ILE A 30 -1.06 16.15 5.20
N ILE A 31 -1.43 17.39 5.50
CA ILE A 31 -1.60 17.90 6.87
C ILE A 31 -3.08 18.17 7.13
N GLY A 32 -3.51 17.91 8.35
CA GLY A 32 -4.85 18.20 8.83
C GLY A 32 -4.99 17.71 10.25
N GLU A 33 -6.03 18.16 10.94
CA GLU A 33 -6.33 17.71 12.31
C GLU A 33 -6.60 16.20 12.36
N ASN A 34 -6.61 15.64 13.57
CA ASN A 34 -7.01 14.25 13.75
C ASN A 34 -8.45 14.04 13.25
N SER A 35 -8.73 12.84 12.73
CA SER A 35 -10.06 12.46 12.25
C SER A 35 -10.60 13.24 11.03
N THR A 36 -9.75 13.98 10.31
CA THR A 36 -10.12 14.69 9.06
C THR A 36 -10.07 13.82 7.80
N GLY A 37 -9.71 12.54 7.91
CA GLY A 37 -9.71 11.60 6.78
C GLY A 37 -8.36 11.41 6.08
N LYS A 38 -7.23 11.90 6.64
CA LYS A 38 -5.88 11.72 6.06
C LYS A 38 -5.57 10.26 5.66
N THR A 39 -5.73 9.32 6.58
CA THR A 39 -5.53 7.89 6.31
C THR A 39 -6.52 7.36 5.27
N PHE A 40 -7.74 7.91 5.25
CA PHE A 40 -8.78 7.54 4.31
C PHE A 40 -8.40 7.93 2.87
N ILE A 41 -7.87 9.15 2.67
CA ILE A 41 -7.30 9.61 1.40
C ILE A 41 -6.17 8.67 0.95
N LEU A 42 -5.20 8.41 1.84
CA LEU A 42 -4.05 7.56 1.49
C LEU A 42 -4.48 6.14 1.13
N LYS A 43 -5.46 5.56 1.83
CA LYS A 43 -6.03 4.24 1.49
C LYS A 43 -6.76 4.26 0.15
N ALA A 44 -7.55 5.29 -0.13
CA ALA A 44 -8.24 5.43 -1.42
C ALA A 44 -7.26 5.53 -2.59
N LEU A 45 -6.19 6.32 -2.44
CA LEU A 45 -5.09 6.39 -3.41
C LEU A 45 -4.39 5.04 -3.56
N TYR A 46 -4.09 4.38 -2.43
CA TYR A 46 -3.44 3.07 -2.44
C TYR A 46 -4.27 2.03 -3.16
N SER A 47 -5.57 1.89 -2.83
CA SER A 47 -6.46 0.95 -3.50
C SER A 47 -6.54 1.22 -5.00
N ALA A 48 -6.69 2.48 -5.41
CA ALA A 48 -6.72 2.85 -6.82
C ALA A 48 -5.41 2.49 -7.55
N VAL A 49 -4.26 2.89 -7.01
CA VAL A 49 -2.95 2.62 -7.62
C VAL A 49 -2.68 1.12 -7.68
N ARG A 50 -2.95 0.39 -6.60
CA ARG A 50 -2.72 -1.06 -6.55
C ARG A 50 -3.63 -1.82 -7.51
N SER A 51 -4.89 -1.42 -7.65
CA SER A 51 -5.78 -2.00 -8.67
C SER A 51 -5.29 -1.74 -10.09
N MET A 52 -4.69 -0.58 -10.38
CA MET A 52 -4.05 -0.32 -11.67
C MET A 52 -2.79 -1.14 -11.93
N GLU A 53 -2.09 -1.60 -10.89
CA GLU A 53 -0.93 -2.50 -11.02
C GLU A 53 -1.36 -3.93 -11.36
N GLU A 54 -2.42 -4.40 -10.71
CA GLU A 54 -2.97 -5.75 -10.91
C GLU A 54 -3.74 -5.87 -12.23
N TYR A 55 -4.40 -4.79 -12.68
CA TYR A 55 -5.18 -4.81 -13.91
C TYR A 55 -4.30 -5.09 -15.15
N LYS A 56 -4.63 -6.15 -15.90
CA LYS A 56 -3.85 -6.66 -17.04
C LYS A 56 -2.42 -7.10 -16.68
N ARG A 57 -2.18 -7.53 -15.43
CA ARG A 57 -0.88 -8.06 -14.98
C ARG A 57 -0.76 -9.55 -15.31
N GLY A 58 0.21 -9.90 -16.15
CA GLY A 58 0.45 -11.30 -16.52
C GLY A 58 -0.82 -11.95 -17.08
N ASP A 59 -1.14 -13.15 -16.59
CA ASP A 59 -2.30 -13.93 -17.04
C ASP A 59 -3.56 -13.69 -16.20
N ASP A 60 -3.61 -12.62 -15.37
CA ASP A 60 -4.80 -12.29 -14.58
C ASP A 60 -5.92 -11.76 -15.47
N VAL A 61 -7.02 -12.54 -15.55
CA VAL A 61 -8.18 -12.26 -16.40
C VAL A 61 -9.25 -11.40 -15.70
N ARG A 62 -9.08 -11.07 -14.42
CA ARG A 62 -10.07 -10.30 -13.65
C ARG A 62 -10.29 -8.92 -14.25
N SER A 63 -11.54 -8.47 -14.24
CA SER A 63 -11.88 -7.11 -14.68
C SER A 63 -11.38 -6.05 -13.69
N MET A 64 -11.20 -4.80 -14.15
CA MET A 64 -10.86 -3.70 -13.25
C MET A 64 -11.91 -3.50 -12.16
N CYS A 65 -13.20 -3.75 -12.47
CA CYS A 65 -14.29 -3.71 -11.49
C CYS A 65 -14.04 -4.72 -10.35
N GLU A 66 -13.69 -5.96 -10.67
CA GLU A 66 -13.48 -7.02 -9.67
C GLU A 66 -12.26 -6.74 -8.81
N ILE A 67 -11.13 -6.39 -9.44
CA ILE A 67 -9.89 -6.04 -8.76
C ILE A 67 -10.11 -4.86 -7.82
N LEU A 68 -10.75 -3.79 -8.30
CA LEU A 68 -11.03 -2.60 -7.49
C LEU A 68 -11.98 -2.90 -6.33
N SER A 69 -13.05 -3.66 -6.58
CA SER A 69 -14.05 -3.99 -5.56
C SER A 69 -13.42 -4.82 -4.44
N GLU A 70 -12.61 -5.83 -4.80
CA GLU A 70 -11.86 -6.63 -3.85
C GLU A 70 -10.87 -5.75 -3.07
N LYS A 71 -10.09 -4.93 -3.77
CA LYS A 71 -9.08 -4.08 -3.12
C LYS A 71 -9.70 -3.08 -2.14
N LEU A 72 -10.80 -2.43 -2.50
CA LEU A 72 -11.52 -1.52 -1.61
C LEU A 72 -12.04 -2.26 -0.38
N ARG A 73 -12.69 -3.42 -0.58
CA ARG A 73 -13.22 -4.23 0.54
C ARG A 73 -12.12 -4.58 1.52
N TRP A 74 -10.97 -5.08 1.06
CA TRP A 74 -9.91 -5.55 1.95
C TRP A 74 -9.01 -4.45 2.51
N THR A 75 -8.89 -3.31 1.82
CA THR A 75 -8.13 -2.15 2.33
C THR A 75 -8.91 -1.41 3.43
N PHE A 76 -10.24 -1.34 3.31
CA PHE A 76 -11.09 -0.67 4.29
C PHE A 76 -11.77 -1.63 5.29
N GLN A 77 -11.78 -2.93 5.02
CA GLN A 77 -12.43 -3.97 5.83
C GLN A 77 -13.90 -3.66 6.13
N VAL A 78 -14.64 -3.32 5.07
CA VAL A 78 -16.07 -3.03 5.15
C VAL A 78 -16.91 -4.23 4.71
N ASP A 79 -18.06 -4.42 5.35
CA ASP A 79 -19.01 -5.47 4.99
C ASP A 79 -19.72 -5.17 3.67
N ARG A 80 -20.00 -3.90 3.38
CA ARG A 80 -20.53 -3.44 2.10
C ARG A 80 -19.71 -2.29 1.57
N LEU A 81 -19.44 -2.26 0.27
CA LEU A 81 -18.72 -1.16 -0.36
C LEU A 81 -19.45 0.18 -0.16
N GLY A 82 -20.78 0.17 -0.13
CA GLY A 82 -21.61 1.34 0.14
C GLY A 82 -21.34 2.00 1.50
N ASP A 83 -20.76 1.28 2.47
CA ASP A 83 -20.36 1.83 3.77
C ASP A 83 -19.15 2.79 3.65
N LEU A 84 -18.45 2.80 2.50
CA LEU A 84 -17.44 3.79 2.15
C LEU A 84 -18.03 5.11 1.67
N VAL A 85 -19.31 5.15 1.28
CA VAL A 85 -19.97 6.38 0.88
C VAL A 85 -20.31 7.18 2.14
N LYS A 86 -20.18 8.51 2.07
CA LYS A 86 -20.58 9.42 3.16
C LYS A 86 -22.00 9.10 3.60
N ARG A 87 -22.18 8.81 4.89
CA ARG A 87 -23.51 8.53 5.48
C ARG A 87 -24.47 9.67 5.19
N SER A 88 -25.68 9.31 4.75
CA SER A 88 -26.75 10.25 4.42
C SER A 88 -26.45 11.21 3.27
N ALA A 89 -25.38 10.97 2.48
CA ALA A 89 -25.20 11.67 1.22
C ALA A 89 -26.29 11.22 0.23
N LEU A 90 -26.95 12.19 -0.42
CA LEU A 90 -27.89 11.93 -1.50
C LEU A 90 -27.16 11.52 -2.79
N ASP A 91 -25.94 12.03 -2.95
CA ASP A 91 -25.08 11.78 -4.08
C ASP A 91 -24.18 10.55 -3.86
N ASP A 92 -23.77 9.94 -4.97
CA ASP A 92 -22.80 8.85 -4.98
C ASP A 92 -21.40 9.30 -4.51
N LEU A 93 -20.59 8.31 -4.14
CA LEU A 93 -19.15 8.47 -4.05
C LEU A 93 -18.55 8.54 -5.45
N GLU A 94 -17.70 9.52 -5.69
CA GLU A 94 -16.94 9.65 -6.93
C GLU A 94 -15.44 9.69 -6.63
N PHE A 95 -14.65 9.00 -7.44
CA PHE A 95 -13.20 9.06 -7.41
C PHE A 95 -12.66 9.15 -8.83
N LYS A 96 -11.72 10.06 -9.06
CA LYS A 96 -11.02 10.23 -10.33
C LYS A 96 -9.54 10.45 -10.07
N ILE A 97 -8.68 9.68 -10.73
CA ILE A 97 -7.23 9.86 -10.70
C ILE A 97 -6.69 9.94 -12.14
N LYS A 98 -5.83 10.93 -12.38
CA LYS A 98 -5.05 11.04 -13.62
C LYS A 98 -3.59 10.78 -13.33
N THR A 99 -2.92 10.12 -14.27
CA THR A 99 -1.52 9.70 -14.14
C THR A 99 -0.76 10.12 -15.38
N ASN A 100 0.55 10.26 -15.28
CA ASN A 100 1.37 10.59 -16.44
C ASN A 100 1.22 9.54 -17.55
N GLY A 101 1.00 9.99 -18.79
CA GLY A 101 0.90 9.13 -19.97
C GLY A 101 -0.52 8.62 -20.30
N ALA A 102 -1.56 9.03 -19.58
CA ALA A 102 -2.94 8.73 -19.93
C ALA A 102 -3.89 9.89 -19.62
N GLU A 103 -4.83 10.21 -20.53
CA GLU A 103 -5.89 11.20 -20.27
C GLU A 103 -6.82 10.79 -19.12
N ILE A 104 -6.99 9.48 -18.90
CA ILE A 104 -7.78 8.87 -17.84
C ILE A 104 -6.91 7.80 -17.15
N GLY A 105 -6.67 7.95 -15.85
CA GLY A 105 -6.00 6.94 -15.02
C GLY A 105 -7.00 5.90 -14.53
N LEU A 106 -7.83 6.26 -13.55
CA LEU A 106 -8.94 5.42 -13.07
C LEU A 106 -10.07 6.33 -12.59
N GLU A 107 -11.30 6.03 -12.99
CA GLU A 107 -12.48 6.69 -12.46
C GLU A 107 -13.45 5.64 -11.94
N TYR A 108 -14.06 5.89 -10.79
CA TYR A 108 -15.15 5.05 -10.32
C TYR A 108 -16.20 5.80 -9.52
N GLN A 109 -17.41 5.23 -9.53
CA GLN A 109 -18.57 5.76 -8.81
C GLN A 109 -19.46 4.64 -8.30
N PHE A 110 -19.98 4.81 -7.08
CA PHE A 110 -20.99 3.92 -6.49
C PHE A 110 -21.78 4.60 -5.36
N SER A 111 -23.00 4.12 -5.15
CA SER A 111 -23.94 4.62 -4.14
C SER A 111 -23.84 3.85 -2.82
N GLN A 112 -24.53 4.34 -1.78
CA GLN A 112 -24.67 3.65 -0.49
C GLN A 112 -25.31 2.26 -0.60
N SER A 113 -26.03 1.96 -1.68
CA SER A 113 -26.64 0.64 -1.91
C SER A 113 -25.66 -0.38 -2.48
N ALA A 114 -24.42 0.00 -2.80
CA ALA A 114 -23.41 -0.92 -3.32
C ALA A 114 -23.04 -1.97 -2.27
N ASN A 115 -23.15 -3.26 -2.63
CA ASN A 115 -22.84 -4.34 -1.72
C ASN A 115 -21.40 -4.85 -1.94
N THR A 116 -21.18 -5.63 -3.01
CA THR A 116 -19.90 -6.32 -3.25
C THR A 116 -19.11 -5.82 -4.46
N LYS A 117 -19.74 -5.08 -5.38
CA LYS A 117 -19.11 -4.62 -6.62
C LYS A 117 -19.33 -3.13 -6.87
N VAL A 118 -18.31 -2.47 -7.41
CA VAL A 118 -18.38 -1.12 -7.95
C VAL A 118 -18.96 -1.17 -9.37
N ARG A 119 -19.99 -0.37 -9.68
CA ARG A 119 -20.69 -0.48 -10.98
C ARG A 119 -20.03 0.33 -12.09
N ASN A 120 -19.76 1.60 -11.83
CA ASN A 120 -19.26 2.52 -12.84
C ASN A 120 -17.75 2.63 -12.67
N VAL A 121 -16.98 1.98 -13.55
CA VAL A 121 -15.50 2.03 -13.51
C VAL A 121 -14.97 2.31 -14.91
N LYS A 122 -14.20 3.39 -15.05
CA LYS A 122 -13.37 3.63 -16.24
C LYS A 122 -11.94 3.22 -15.92
N ALA A 123 -11.49 2.15 -16.55
CA ALA A 123 -10.16 1.59 -16.35
C ALA A 123 -9.09 2.36 -17.17
N PRO A 124 -7.81 2.34 -16.76
CA PRO A 124 -6.71 2.82 -17.58
C PRO A 124 -6.59 1.96 -18.84
N LYS A 125 -6.12 2.57 -19.95
CA LYS A 125 -5.88 1.84 -21.21
C LYS A 125 -4.79 0.78 -21.06
N MET A 126 -3.73 1.12 -20.33
CA MET A 126 -2.54 0.28 -20.11
C MET A 126 -2.37 -0.09 -18.64
N GLN A 127 -1.73 -1.23 -18.38
CA GLN A 127 -1.31 -1.62 -17.04
C GLN A 127 -0.34 -0.58 -16.46
N LYS A 128 -0.48 -0.25 -15.17
CA LYS A 128 0.57 0.46 -14.43
C LYS A 128 1.77 -0.46 -14.23
N LYS A 129 2.93 -0.07 -14.78
CA LYS A 129 4.22 -0.73 -14.49
C LYS A 129 4.76 -0.32 -13.11
N GLY A 130 5.52 -1.22 -12.49
CA GLY A 130 6.14 -1.03 -11.19
C GLY A 130 5.18 -1.28 -10.01
N ASN A 131 5.74 -1.58 -8.84
CA ASN A 131 4.97 -1.83 -7.63
C ASN A 131 4.76 -0.53 -6.83
N SER A 132 3.76 -0.53 -5.96
CA SER A 132 3.55 0.46 -4.91
C SER A 132 3.37 -0.24 -3.57
N ILE A 133 3.63 0.48 -2.50
CA ILE A 133 3.44 -0.04 -1.15
C ILE A 133 2.88 1.04 -0.23
N PHE A 134 2.03 0.62 0.71
CA PHE A 134 1.59 1.44 1.82
C PHE A 134 2.40 1.05 3.06
N ILE A 135 3.02 2.03 3.73
CA ILE A 135 3.71 1.79 5.00
C ILE A 135 2.80 2.24 6.14
N PRO A 136 2.18 1.33 6.90
CA PRO A 136 1.27 1.68 7.97
C PRO A 136 2.00 2.29 9.17
N ALA A 137 1.26 3.04 9.99
CA ALA A 137 1.80 3.66 11.19
C ALA A 137 2.13 2.64 12.30
N LYS A 138 1.38 1.54 12.37
CA LYS A 138 1.58 0.47 13.36
C LYS A 138 2.62 -0.55 12.92
N GLU A 139 3.15 -1.28 13.89
CA GLU A 139 4.17 -2.31 13.73
C GLU A 139 3.68 -3.49 12.85
N VAL A 140 4.59 -4.05 12.02
CA VAL A 140 4.30 -5.14 11.08
C VAL A 140 5.21 -6.37 11.31
N LEU A 141 6.48 -6.18 11.65
CA LEU A 141 7.48 -7.25 11.67
C LEU A 141 7.24 -8.26 12.79
N SER A 142 6.83 -7.80 13.98
CA SER A 142 6.52 -8.68 15.11
C SER A 142 5.20 -9.43 14.94
N LEU A 143 4.27 -8.88 14.15
CA LEU A 143 2.97 -9.47 13.84
C LEU A 143 2.94 -10.24 12.51
N PHE A 144 4.10 -10.33 11.84
CA PHE A 144 4.24 -10.77 10.46
C PHE A 144 3.54 -12.11 10.14
N PRO A 145 3.72 -13.21 10.91
CA PRO A 145 3.03 -14.47 10.61
C PRO A 145 1.52 -14.39 10.76
N VAL A 146 1.04 -13.60 11.73
CA VAL A 146 -0.39 -13.45 12.03
C VAL A 146 -1.08 -12.65 10.93
N ILE A 147 -0.43 -11.60 10.42
CA ILE A 147 -0.91 -10.80 9.29
C ILE A 147 -1.12 -11.70 8.06
N LEU A 148 -0.11 -12.49 7.70
CA LEU A 148 -0.17 -13.38 6.55
C LEU A 148 -1.25 -14.45 6.73
N LYS A 149 -1.28 -15.12 7.89
CA LYS A 149 -2.28 -16.16 8.19
C LYS A 149 -3.71 -15.61 8.12
N SER A 150 -3.99 -14.48 8.78
CA SER A 150 -5.33 -13.89 8.85
C SER A 150 -5.88 -13.60 7.44
N ARG A 151 -5.03 -13.12 6.53
CA ARG A 151 -5.45 -12.73 5.19
C ARG A 151 -5.41 -13.86 4.16
N GLU A 152 -4.37 -14.70 4.16
CA GLU A 152 -4.16 -15.78 3.17
C GLU A 152 -4.97 -17.04 3.51
N ILE A 153 -5.09 -17.39 4.79
CA ILE A 153 -5.70 -18.65 5.26
C ILE A 153 -7.09 -18.40 5.82
N ASP A 154 -7.18 -17.60 6.88
CA ASP A 154 -8.42 -17.44 7.63
C ASP A 154 -9.43 -16.55 6.88
N LYS A 155 -8.96 -15.77 5.90
CA LYS A 155 -9.74 -14.78 5.13
C LYS A 155 -10.64 -13.94 6.05
N SER A 156 -10.07 -13.49 7.16
CA SER A 156 -10.75 -12.71 8.20
C SER A 156 -10.35 -11.23 8.13
N PHE A 157 -11.26 -10.36 8.55
CA PHE A 157 -10.91 -8.97 8.85
C PHE A 157 -10.08 -8.89 10.14
N GLY A 158 -9.27 -7.83 10.27
CA GLY A 158 -8.27 -7.68 11.33
C GLY A 158 -7.05 -6.90 10.85
N PHE A 159 -6.34 -7.45 9.86
CA PHE A 159 -5.24 -6.76 9.16
C PHE A 159 -5.65 -6.44 7.73
N ASP A 160 -5.79 -5.16 7.43
CA ASP A 160 -6.19 -4.72 6.11
C ASP A 160 -5.08 -4.94 5.07
N ASP A 161 -5.43 -4.79 3.79
CA ASP A 161 -4.50 -5.03 2.69
C ASP A 161 -3.23 -4.15 2.74
N THR A 162 -3.22 -3.01 3.46
CA THR A 162 -1.99 -2.23 3.63
C THR A 162 -0.93 -2.97 4.46
N TYR A 163 -1.35 -3.75 5.45
CA TYR A 163 -0.46 -4.59 6.24
C TYR A 163 -0.07 -5.84 5.48
N TYR A 164 -1.07 -6.49 4.86
CA TYR A 164 -0.84 -7.74 4.15
C TYR A 164 0.08 -7.57 2.95
N ASP A 165 -0.12 -6.56 2.11
CA ASP A 165 0.74 -6.32 0.96
C ASP A 165 2.17 -5.98 1.39
N LEU A 166 2.36 -5.24 2.48
CA LEU A 166 3.67 -4.97 3.06
C LEU A 166 4.34 -6.24 3.57
N ALA A 167 3.63 -7.08 4.32
CA ALA A 167 4.16 -8.35 4.78
C ALA A 167 4.55 -9.25 3.60
N LYS A 168 3.71 -9.33 2.56
CA LYS A 168 4.00 -10.09 1.35
C LYS A 168 5.23 -9.56 0.61
N ALA A 169 5.38 -8.24 0.52
CA ALA A 169 6.55 -7.60 -0.09
C ALA A 169 7.84 -7.87 0.71
N LEU A 170 7.79 -7.82 2.04
CA LEU A 170 8.94 -8.07 2.91
C LEU A 170 9.39 -9.54 2.91
N ARG A 171 8.45 -10.48 2.67
CA ARG A 171 8.72 -11.92 2.53
C ARG A 171 9.65 -12.25 1.36
N MET A 172 9.71 -11.39 0.34
CA MET A 172 10.55 -11.64 -0.84
C MET A 172 12.04 -11.66 -0.46
N ILE A 173 12.73 -12.71 -0.89
CA ILE A 173 14.16 -12.91 -0.64
C ILE A 173 14.96 -11.95 -1.52
N PRO A 174 15.86 -11.13 -0.95
CA PRO A 174 16.77 -10.31 -1.73
C PRO A 174 17.61 -11.15 -2.69
N PRO A 175 17.72 -10.76 -3.98
CA PRO A 175 18.67 -11.40 -4.88
C PRO A 175 20.10 -11.25 -4.34
N LYS A 176 20.95 -12.25 -4.61
CA LYS A 176 22.33 -12.25 -4.13
C LYS A 176 23.20 -11.18 -4.78
N GLU A 177 22.86 -10.74 -5.99
CA GLU A 177 23.75 -9.98 -6.89
C GLU A 177 23.01 -8.94 -7.76
N GLU A 178 22.34 -7.96 -7.17
CA GLU A 178 21.97 -6.75 -7.94
C GLU A 178 22.47 -5.49 -7.23
N GLU A 179 23.68 -5.08 -7.57
CA GLU A 179 24.25 -3.80 -7.16
C GLU A 179 23.73 -2.67 -8.06
N HIS A 180 22.53 -2.16 -7.75
CA HIS A 180 22.18 -0.82 -8.20
C HIS A 180 22.96 0.21 -7.38
N CYS A 181 23.93 0.88 -8.01
CA CYS A 181 24.88 1.80 -7.35
C CYS A 181 24.19 2.85 -6.45
N ILE A 182 23.02 3.36 -6.85
CA ILE A 182 22.22 4.32 -6.08
C ILE A 182 21.61 3.67 -4.83
N LEU A 183 21.06 2.46 -4.96
CA LEU A 183 20.46 1.73 -3.84
C LEU A 183 21.53 1.33 -2.82
N THR A 184 22.75 0.98 -3.25
CA THR A 184 23.87 0.69 -2.34
C THR A 184 24.18 1.88 -1.42
N LYS A 185 24.17 3.12 -1.95
CA LYS A 185 24.40 4.32 -1.15
C LYS A 185 23.29 4.53 -0.11
N ILE A 186 22.03 4.47 -0.54
CA ILE A 186 20.87 4.63 0.36
C ILE A 186 20.91 3.57 1.46
N ARG A 187 21.14 2.31 1.11
CA ARG A 187 21.20 1.20 2.08
C ARG A 187 22.34 1.36 3.08
N LYS A 188 23.50 1.90 2.66
CA LYS A 188 24.60 2.23 3.56
C LYS A 188 24.21 3.34 4.55
N GLU A 189 23.51 4.38 4.09
CA GLU A 189 22.98 5.43 4.97
C GLU A 189 21.95 4.88 5.97
N LEU A 190 21.00 4.05 5.51
CA LEU A 190 20.02 3.42 6.39
C LEU A 190 20.70 2.51 7.44
N LYS A 191 21.69 1.71 7.03
CA LYS A 191 22.45 0.84 7.94
C LYS A 191 23.14 1.67 9.04
N ASN A 192 23.75 2.79 8.68
CA ASN A 192 24.42 3.67 9.65
C ASN A 192 23.47 4.27 10.68
N VAL A 193 22.20 4.53 10.29
CA VAL A 193 21.18 5.05 11.22
C VAL A 193 20.72 3.98 12.21
N ILE A 194 20.61 2.72 11.79
CA ILE A 194 20.14 1.62 12.66
C ILE A 194 21.25 0.83 13.37
N GLN A 195 22.52 1.07 13.01
CA GLN A 195 23.71 0.40 13.58
C GLN A 195 23.60 -1.13 13.60
N GLY A 196 23.05 -1.69 12.53
CA GLY A 196 22.74 -3.11 12.44
C GLY A 196 21.87 -3.44 11.24
N ARG A 197 21.13 -4.55 11.32
CA ARG A 197 20.18 -4.97 10.28
C ARG A 197 19.06 -5.83 10.86
N VAL A 198 17.94 -5.89 10.15
CA VAL A 198 16.84 -6.80 10.48
C VAL A 198 16.75 -7.86 9.41
N ASP A 199 16.83 -9.12 9.82
CA ASP A 199 16.78 -10.30 8.95
C ASP A 199 15.57 -11.17 9.32
N TYR A 200 15.13 -11.97 8.35
CA TYR A 200 14.07 -12.95 8.52
C TYR A 200 14.68 -14.34 8.66
N ASP A 201 14.28 -15.09 9.68
CA ASP A 201 14.66 -16.48 9.89
C ASP A 201 13.55 -17.40 9.35
N GLU A 202 13.81 -18.02 8.20
CA GLU A 202 12.89 -18.93 7.52
C GLU A 202 12.54 -20.16 8.38
N ASN A 203 13.43 -20.61 9.27
CA ASN A 203 13.18 -21.78 10.11
C ASN A 203 12.17 -21.49 11.21
N THR A 204 12.24 -20.29 11.79
CA THR A 204 11.38 -19.89 12.91
C THR A 204 10.19 -19.04 12.46
N GLY A 205 10.20 -18.56 11.21
CA GLY A 205 9.19 -17.65 10.67
C GLY A 205 9.19 -16.28 11.33
N LYS A 206 10.32 -15.85 11.91
CA LYS A 206 10.41 -14.64 12.74
C LYS A 206 11.48 -13.69 12.22
N TRP A 207 11.20 -12.41 12.36
CA TRP A 207 12.19 -11.35 12.18
C TRP A 207 13.04 -11.20 13.45
N TYR A 208 14.30 -10.82 13.28
CA TYR A 208 15.21 -10.49 14.36
C TYR A 208 16.11 -9.33 13.97
N TYR A 209 16.55 -8.55 14.95
CA TYR A 209 17.56 -7.51 14.77
C TYR A 209 18.94 -8.08 15.11
N LYS A 210 19.94 -7.74 14.30
CA LYS A 210 21.35 -8.06 14.54
C LYS A 210 22.14 -6.75 14.51
N ASN A 211 22.79 -6.40 15.61
CA ASN A 211 23.66 -5.22 15.65
C ASN A 211 25.00 -5.49 14.93
N ASP A 212 25.82 -4.46 14.78
CA ASP A 212 27.13 -4.59 14.11
C ASP A 212 28.14 -5.47 14.88
N GLU A 213 27.97 -5.63 16.19
CA GLU A 213 28.73 -6.59 17.02
C GLU A 213 28.30 -8.06 16.81
N GLY A 214 27.18 -8.26 16.10
CA GLY A 214 26.66 -9.57 15.76
C GLY A 214 25.72 -10.20 16.78
N GLN A 215 25.37 -9.48 17.84
CA GLN A 215 24.36 -9.88 18.83
C GLN A 215 22.97 -9.87 18.20
N LYS A 216 22.17 -10.88 18.52
CA LYS A 216 20.80 -11.04 18.01
C LYS A 216 19.77 -10.67 19.07
N PHE A 217 18.78 -9.88 18.68
CA PHE A 217 17.69 -9.42 19.52
C PHE A 217 16.34 -9.79 18.90
N ALA A 218 15.38 -10.14 19.75
CA ALA A 218 14.01 -10.37 19.32
C ALA A 218 13.43 -9.08 18.72
N ILE A 219 12.77 -9.19 17.57
CA ILE A 219 12.22 -8.00 16.89
C ILE A 219 11.23 -7.23 17.77
N GLY A 220 10.45 -7.93 18.61
CA GLY A 220 9.51 -7.31 19.54
C GLY A 220 10.18 -6.35 20.53
N ALA A 221 11.42 -6.61 20.92
CA ALA A 221 12.19 -5.78 21.85
C ALA A 221 13.02 -4.68 21.16
N THR A 222 12.93 -4.55 19.83
CA THR A 222 13.68 -3.57 19.05
C THR A 222 12.89 -2.24 18.95
N ALA A 223 13.59 -1.11 18.86
CA ALA A 223 12.97 0.20 18.71
C ALA A 223 12.11 0.31 17.42
N GLU A 224 10.98 0.99 17.51
CA GLU A 224 10.05 1.18 16.38
C GLU A 224 10.66 1.92 15.19
N GLY A 225 11.58 2.86 15.44
CA GLY A 225 12.31 3.56 14.39
C GLY A 225 13.19 2.61 13.57
N VAL A 226 13.90 1.70 14.24
CA VAL A 226 14.72 0.67 13.60
C VAL A 226 13.85 -0.23 12.72
N LYS A 227 12.73 -0.72 13.25
CA LYS A 227 11.78 -1.56 12.47
C LYS A 227 11.33 -0.88 11.18
N LYS A 228 10.90 0.39 11.25
CA LYS A 228 10.42 1.15 10.09
C LYS A 228 11.51 1.35 9.03
N ILE A 229 12.71 1.74 9.46
CA ILE A 229 13.84 1.94 8.55
C ILE A 229 14.27 0.61 7.92
N SER A 230 14.32 -0.47 8.71
CA SER A 230 14.70 -1.78 8.18
C SER A 230 13.67 -2.37 7.21
N MET A 231 12.37 -2.06 7.36
CA MET A 231 11.38 -2.39 6.34
C MET A 231 11.68 -1.71 5.01
N MET A 232 12.09 -0.43 5.03
CA MET A 232 12.51 0.27 3.81
C MET A 232 13.78 -0.35 3.21
N ASP A 233 14.80 -0.62 4.02
CA ASP A 233 16.03 -1.30 3.55
C ASP A 233 15.70 -2.65 2.88
N ARG A 234 14.81 -3.44 3.50
CA ARG A 234 14.39 -4.74 2.95
C ARG A 234 13.69 -4.60 1.59
N LEU A 235 12.79 -3.62 1.44
CA LEU A 235 12.07 -3.37 0.19
C LEU A 235 12.97 -2.88 -0.95
N PHE A 236 14.04 -2.17 -0.63
CA PHE A 236 15.08 -1.83 -1.60
C PHE A 236 15.96 -3.04 -1.91
N ALA A 237 16.34 -3.80 -0.89
CA ALA A 237 17.21 -4.97 -1.02
C ALA A 237 16.61 -6.05 -1.93
N ASN A 238 15.30 -6.24 -1.89
CA ASN A 238 14.61 -7.24 -2.70
C ASN A 238 14.03 -6.73 -4.02
N GLY A 239 14.34 -5.48 -4.40
CA GLY A 239 13.88 -4.88 -5.66
C GLY A 239 12.35 -4.73 -5.74
N TYR A 240 11.63 -4.77 -4.61
CA TYR A 240 10.20 -4.51 -4.62
C TYR A 240 9.92 -3.05 -4.96
N ILE A 241 10.70 -2.15 -4.36
CA ILE A 241 10.76 -0.73 -4.69
C ILE A 241 12.05 -0.48 -5.47
N ASN A 242 11.89 -0.06 -6.72
CA ASN A 242 12.98 0.35 -7.59
C ASN A 242 13.06 1.88 -7.66
N GLY A 243 14.28 2.40 -7.79
CA GLY A 243 14.56 3.83 -7.98
C GLY A 243 14.21 4.35 -9.36
#